data_AF-A0A6V7IZS3-F1
#
_entry.id   AF-A0A6V7IZS3-F1
#
_cell.length_a   1.000
_cell.length_b   1.000
_cell.length_c   1.000
_cell.angle_alpha   90.00
_cell.angle_beta   90.00
_cell.angle_gamma   90.00
#
_symmetry.space_group_name_H-M   'P 1'
#
loop_
_entity.id
_entity.type
_entity.pdbx_description
1 polymer ?
#
loop_
_entity_poly.entity_id
_entity_poly.type
_entity_poly.pdbx_seq_one_letter_code
_entity_poly.pdbx_strand_id
1 'polypeptide(L)'
;MRCCGVYSERDWEPIDYPTKTEDNFPDSCCAWSTVTSFNTTRCTGVYQDGCIGRLIMIVERSALNLGTGAIAIALIQFTGIMFACTLGRAIRRQKTERERRKWELRQSLVDGYQPLGKTDPFITFPVVYMQSEPLKTAPTS
;
A
#
# COMPACT_ATOMS: atom_id res chain seq x y z
N MET A 1 -10.80 -12.20 -24.47
CA MET A 1 -9.63 -12.33 -25.37
C MET A 1 -9.94 -13.07 -26.69
N ARG A 2 -11.21 -13.36 -27.04
CA ARG A 2 -11.67 -13.77 -28.39
C ARG A 2 -10.66 -14.64 -29.17
N CYS A 3 -10.27 -15.76 -28.55
CA CYS A 3 -9.23 -16.68 -29.01
C CYS A 3 -9.65 -18.11 -28.68
N CYS A 4 -9.09 -19.10 -29.35
CA CYS A 4 -9.27 -20.52 -29.04
C CYS A 4 -7.93 -21.25 -29.11
N GLY A 5 -7.69 -22.12 -28.13
CA GLY A 5 -6.43 -22.85 -28.02
C GLY A 5 -5.24 -21.98 -27.64
N VAL A 6 -4.09 -22.60 -27.52
CA VAL A 6 -2.82 -21.97 -27.16
C VAL A 6 -2.26 -21.20 -28.35
N TYR A 7 -2.15 -21.88 -29.50
CA TYR A 7 -1.65 -21.38 -30.77
C TYR A 7 -2.74 -21.33 -31.85
N SER A 8 -3.74 -22.22 -31.80
CA SER A 8 -4.87 -22.27 -32.73
C SER A 8 -6.01 -23.13 -32.16
N GLU A 9 -7.20 -23.00 -32.73
CA GLU A 9 -8.34 -23.89 -32.48
C GLU A 9 -8.01 -25.38 -32.65
N ARG A 10 -6.99 -25.72 -33.45
CA ARG A 10 -6.55 -27.10 -33.70
C ARG A 10 -5.86 -27.75 -32.52
N ASP A 11 -5.46 -26.99 -31.50
CA ASP A 11 -4.86 -27.54 -30.29
C ASP A 11 -5.81 -28.52 -29.58
N TRP A 12 -7.11 -28.45 -29.90
CA TRP A 12 -8.13 -29.36 -29.40
C TRP A 12 -8.33 -30.62 -30.26
N GLU A 13 -7.83 -30.68 -31.51
CA GLU A 13 -7.94 -31.89 -32.36
C GLU A 13 -7.34 -33.16 -31.73
N PRO A 14 -6.13 -33.13 -31.12
CA PRO A 14 -5.55 -34.33 -30.50
C PRO A 14 -6.14 -34.64 -29.11
N ILE A 15 -6.98 -33.75 -28.57
CA ILE A 15 -7.55 -33.88 -27.23
C ILE A 15 -8.99 -34.34 -27.42
N ASP A 16 -9.30 -35.57 -27.00
CA ASP A 16 -10.70 -36.04 -26.93
C ASP A 16 -11.39 -35.33 -25.76
N TYR A 17 -11.70 -34.05 -25.97
CA TYR A 17 -12.30 -33.19 -24.97
C TYR A 17 -13.79 -33.54 -24.88
N PRO A 18 -14.29 -33.96 -23.70
CA PRO A 18 -15.68 -34.33 -23.53
C PRO A 18 -16.56 -33.08 -23.47
N THR A 19 -16.92 -32.55 -24.64
CA THR A 19 -17.88 -31.44 -24.77
C THR A 19 -19.31 -31.93 -24.88
N LYS A 20 -20.27 -31.08 -24.48
CA LYS A 20 -21.71 -31.30 -24.70
C LYS A 20 -22.16 -30.95 -26.11
N THR A 21 -21.25 -30.41 -26.92
CA THR A 21 -21.43 -29.96 -28.30
C THR A 21 -20.73 -30.94 -29.24
N GLU A 22 -21.17 -31.03 -30.51
CA GLU A 22 -20.56 -31.90 -31.54
C GLU A 22 -19.08 -31.55 -31.84
N ASP A 23 -18.59 -30.45 -31.28
CA ASP A 23 -17.27 -29.91 -31.53
C ASP A 23 -16.31 -30.29 -30.39
N ASN A 24 -15.10 -30.75 -30.73
CA ASN A 24 -14.08 -31.20 -29.76
C ASN A 24 -13.39 -30.05 -28.99
N PHE A 25 -14.03 -28.90 -28.80
CA PHE A 25 -13.45 -27.74 -28.11
C PHE A 25 -14.44 -27.10 -27.12
N PRO A 26 -13.97 -26.38 -26.09
CA PRO A 26 -14.86 -25.73 -25.11
C PRO A 26 -15.80 -24.70 -25.75
N ASP A 27 -17.01 -24.54 -25.20
CA ASP A 27 -18.00 -23.56 -25.69
C ASP A 27 -17.47 -22.10 -25.72
N SER A 28 -16.49 -21.77 -24.86
CA SER A 28 -15.83 -20.45 -24.84
C SER A 28 -15.01 -20.15 -26.10
N CYS A 29 -14.66 -21.15 -26.89
CA CYS A 29 -14.03 -21.00 -28.21
C CYS A 29 -15.00 -20.54 -29.28
N CYS A 30 -16.31 -20.59 -29.03
CA CYS A 30 -17.31 -20.20 -29.99
C CYS A 30 -17.44 -18.67 -30.12
N ALA A 31 -17.24 -18.14 -31.32
CA ALA A 31 -17.39 -16.73 -31.65
C ALA A 31 -18.84 -16.37 -31.96
N TRP A 32 -19.56 -17.27 -32.65
CA TRP A 32 -20.96 -17.15 -32.98
C TRP A 32 -21.66 -18.48 -32.79
N SER A 33 -22.77 -18.47 -32.06
CA SER A 33 -23.65 -19.62 -31.90
C SER A 33 -25.02 -19.34 -32.52
N THR A 34 -25.65 -20.37 -33.05
CA THR A 34 -27.04 -20.32 -33.49
C THR A 34 -27.89 -21.23 -32.62
N VAL A 35 -29.09 -20.76 -32.28
CA VAL A 35 -30.07 -21.59 -31.59
C VAL A 35 -30.71 -22.49 -32.63
N THR A 36 -30.48 -23.79 -32.50
CA THR A 36 -31.17 -24.81 -33.30
C THR A 36 -32.44 -25.26 -32.56
N SER A 37 -33.37 -25.91 -33.27
CA SER A 37 -34.60 -26.43 -32.66
C SER A 37 -34.29 -27.31 -31.44
N PHE A 38 -35.15 -27.25 -30.42
CA PHE A 38 -34.96 -27.91 -29.11
C PHE A 38 -33.89 -27.27 -28.20
N ASN A 39 -33.73 -25.95 -28.24
CA ASN A 39 -32.91 -25.19 -27.28
C ASN A 39 -31.42 -25.61 -27.26
N THR A 40 -30.95 -26.20 -28.36
CA THR A 40 -29.57 -26.64 -28.52
C THR A 40 -28.81 -25.55 -29.27
N THR A 41 -27.76 -25.00 -28.67
CA THR A 41 -26.89 -24.02 -29.32
C THR A 41 -25.76 -24.72 -30.05
N ARG A 42 -25.67 -24.52 -31.37
CA ARG A 42 -24.55 -25.03 -32.18
C ARG A 42 -23.55 -23.90 -32.41
N CYS A 43 -22.26 -24.21 -32.34
CA CYS A 43 -21.25 -23.25 -32.75
C CYS A 43 -21.22 -23.13 -34.28
N THR A 44 -21.34 -21.92 -34.82
CA THR A 44 -21.28 -21.67 -36.27
C THR A 44 -20.03 -20.91 -36.69
N GLY A 45 -19.30 -20.33 -35.74
CA GLY A 45 -17.99 -19.75 -35.98
C GLY A 45 -17.11 -19.90 -34.75
N VAL A 46 -15.90 -20.41 -34.93
CA VAL A 46 -14.90 -20.57 -33.87
C VAL A 46 -13.86 -19.46 -33.95
N TYR A 47 -13.26 -19.08 -32.83
CA TYR A 47 -12.09 -18.21 -32.84
C TYR A 47 -10.88 -18.98 -33.37
N GLN A 48 -10.31 -18.55 -34.51
CA GLN A 48 -9.15 -19.21 -35.10
C GLN A 48 -7.81 -18.78 -34.49
N ASP A 49 -7.77 -17.59 -33.86
CA ASP A 49 -6.54 -17.11 -33.27
C ASP A 49 -6.23 -17.83 -31.95
N GLY A 50 -4.99 -18.28 -31.81
CA GLY A 50 -4.46 -18.76 -30.53
C GLY A 50 -4.40 -17.67 -29.46
N CYS A 51 -4.63 -18.06 -28.21
CA CYS A 51 -4.65 -17.13 -27.10
C CYS A 51 -3.27 -16.53 -26.77
N ILE A 52 -2.16 -17.25 -27.02
CA ILE A 52 -0.82 -16.70 -26.81
C ILE A 52 -0.55 -15.54 -27.79
N GLY A 53 -0.80 -15.74 -29.09
CA GLY A 53 -0.58 -14.71 -30.09
C GLY A 53 -1.43 -13.47 -29.85
N ARG A 54 -2.71 -13.66 -29.48
CA ARG A 54 -3.60 -12.56 -29.10
C ARG A 54 -3.13 -11.83 -27.85
N LEU A 55 -2.66 -12.54 -26.83
CA LEU A 55 -2.14 -11.93 -25.61
C LEU A 55 -0.90 -11.07 -25.90
N ILE A 56 0.05 -11.60 -26.66
CA ILE A 56 1.27 -10.87 -27.05
C ILE A 56 0.89 -9.60 -27.81
N MET A 57 -0.01 -9.69 -28.80
CA MET A 57 -0.49 -8.53 -29.55
C MET A 57 -1.10 -7.46 -28.64
N ILE A 58 -1.90 -7.85 -27.64
CA ILE A 58 -2.50 -6.90 -26.69
C ILE A 58 -1.42 -6.22 -25.84
N VAL A 59 -0.44 -6.99 -25.37
CA VAL A 59 0.68 -6.49 -24.56
C VAL A 59 1.54 -5.53 -25.37
N GLU A 60 1.96 -5.91 -26.58
CA GLU A 60 2.78 -5.05 -27.45
C GLU A 60 2.06 -3.74 -27.79
N ARG A 61 0.77 -3.81 -28.15
CA ARG A 61 -0.02 -2.64 -28.50
C ARG A 61 -0.26 -1.70 -27.31
N SER A 62 -0.18 -2.23 -26.09
CA SER A 62 -0.40 -1.49 -24.83
C SER A 62 0.88 -1.30 -24.02
N ALA A 63 2.05 -1.64 -24.56
CA ALA A 63 3.30 -1.70 -23.81
C ALA A 63 3.67 -0.36 -23.18
N LEU A 64 3.45 0.74 -23.91
CA LEU A 64 3.68 2.10 -23.42
C LEU A 64 2.80 2.45 -22.22
N ASN A 65 1.52 2.06 -22.25
CA ASN A 65 0.59 2.33 -21.16
C ASN A 65 0.94 1.51 -19.91
N LEU A 66 1.29 0.24 -20.10
CA LEU A 66 1.73 -0.65 -19.02
C LEU A 66 3.03 -0.16 -18.39
N GLY A 67 4.01 0.24 -19.21
CA GLY A 67 5.27 0.81 -18.74
C GLY A 67 5.06 2.11 -17.96
N THR A 68 4.22 3.01 -18.46
CA THR A 68 3.89 4.26 -17.77
C THR A 68 3.20 4.00 -16.43
N GLY A 69 2.27 3.04 -16.38
CA GLY A 69 1.63 2.63 -15.13
C GLY A 69 2.62 2.08 -14.12
N ALA A 70 3.56 1.23 -14.54
CA ALA A 70 4.60 0.69 -13.68
C ALA A 70 5.52 1.79 -13.12
N ILE A 71 5.93 2.75 -13.95
CA ILE A 71 6.75 3.89 -13.52
C ILE A 71 5.98 4.75 -12.52
N ALA A 72 4.71 5.05 -12.77
CA ALA A 72 3.88 5.83 -11.86
C ALA A 72 3.77 5.15 -10.48
N ILE A 73 3.51 3.84 -10.46
CA ILE A 73 3.45 3.06 -9.23
C ILE A 73 4.80 3.09 -8.50
N ALA A 74 5.92 2.95 -9.21
CA ALA A 74 7.26 3.00 -8.62
C ALA A 74 7.54 4.37 -7.96
N LEU A 75 7.16 5.47 -8.61
CA LEU A 75 7.30 6.82 -8.06
C LEU A 75 6.43 7.03 -6.81
N ILE A 76 5.19 6.55 -6.82
CA ILE A 76 4.29 6.61 -5.65
C ILE A 76 4.87 5.84 -4.47
N GLN A 77 5.40 4.64 -4.71
CA GLN A 77 6.03 3.84 -3.65
C GLN A 77 7.29 4.53 -3.11
N PHE A 78 8.16 5.02 -3.99
CA PHE A 78 9.39 5.70 -3.59
C PHE A 78 9.11 6.95 -2.75
N THR A 79 8.15 7.78 -3.19
CA THR A 79 7.73 8.96 -2.42
C THR A 79 7.08 8.57 -1.10
N GLY A 80 6.26 7.50 -1.07
CA GLY A 80 5.70 6.94 0.15
C GLY A 80 6.76 6.52 1.17
N ILE A 81 7.83 5.86 0.72
CA ILE A 81 8.97 5.48 1.58
C ILE A 81 9.66 6.72 2.12
N MET A 82 9.93 7.73 1.28
CA MET A 82 10.57 8.98 1.70
C MET A 82 9.74 9.70 2.76
N PHE A 83 8.42 9.79 2.58
CA PHE A 83 7.53 10.40 3.57
C PHE A 83 7.45 9.59 4.86
N ALA A 84 7.36 8.27 4.79
CA ALA A 84 7.36 7.41 5.97
C ALA A 84 8.67 7.55 6.78
N CYS A 85 9.82 7.59 6.10
CA CYS A 85 11.11 7.75 6.74
C CYS A 85 11.27 9.14 7.39
N THR A 86 10.92 10.22 6.68
CA THR A 86 10.99 11.58 7.21
C THR A 86 10.07 11.78 8.40
N LEU A 87 8.82 11.33 8.31
CA LEU A 87 7.87 11.37 9.42
C LEU A 87 8.36 10.53 10.61
N GLY A 88 8.83 9.31 10.36
CA GLY A 88 9.38 8.45 11.41
C GLY A 88 10.58 9.07 12.12
N ARG A 89 11.47 9.77 11.39
CA ARG A 89 12.59 10.52 11.98
C ARG A 89 12.09 11.72 12.79
N ALA A 90 11.11 12.46 12.29
CA ALA A 90 10.52 13.60 13.00
C ALA A 90 9.87 13.18 14.33
N ILE A 91 9.08 12.09 14.32
CA ILE A 91 8.44 11.53 15.52
C ILE A 91 9.49 11.07 16.53
N ARG A 92 10.52 10.34 16.11
CA ARG A 92 11.61 9.90 16.99
C ARG A 92 12.35 11.09 17.61
N ARG A 93 12.63 12.13 16.83
CA ARG A 93 13.28 13.35 17.31
C ARG A 93 12.41 14.06 18.35
N GLN A 94 11.12 14.26 18.06
CA GLN A 94 10.16 14.86 18.98
C GLN A 94 10.05 14.08 20.29
N LYS A 95 9.99 12.73 20.23
CA LYS A 95 9.98 11.88 21.43
C LYS A 95 11.26 12.06 22.24
N THR A 96 12.41 12.06 21.57
CA THR A 96 13.73 12.25 22.23
C THR A 96 13.84 13.61 22.90
N GLU A 97 13.39 14.68 22.24
CA GLU A 97 13.38 16.04 22.81
C GLU A 97 12.41 16.16 24.00
N ARG A 98 11.24 15.54 23.94
CA ARG A 98 10.28 15.52 25.07
C ARG A 98 10.85 14.79 26.29
N GLU A 99 11.48 13.64 26.08
CA GLU A 99 12.15 12.91 27.17
C GLU A 99 13.33 13.74 27.73
N ARG A 100 14.14 14.38 26.87
CA ARG A 100 15.23 15.27 27.32
C ARG A 100 14.71 16.43 28.18
N ARG A 101 13.68 17.16 27.75
CA ARG A 101 13.08 18.26 28.53
C ARG A 101 12.55 17.77 29.88
N LYS A 102 12.00 16.56 29.93
CA LYS A 102 11.54 15.93 31.18
C LYS A 102 12.71 15.62 32.13
N TRP A 103 13.85 15.19 31.61
CA TRP A 103 15.08 15.02 32.40
C TRP A 103 15.64 16.35 32.91
N GLU A 104 15.68 17.38 32.05
CA GLU A 104 16.10 18.74 32.43
C GLU A 104 15.24 19.30 33.57
N LEU A 105 13.90 19.16 33.48
CA LEU A 105 12.97 19.58 34.54
C LEU A 105 13.18 18.79 35.84
N ARG A 106 13.42 17.48 35.76
CA ARG A 106 13.71 16.66 36.94
C ARG A 106 15.02 17.09 37.60
N GLN A 107 16.02 17.44 36.82
CA GLN A 107 17.32 17.87 37.33
C GLN A 107 17.22 19.25 38.00
N SER A 108 16.50 20.21 37.40
CA SER A 108 16.30 21.53 38.02
C SER A 108 15.53 21.44 39.34
N LEU A 109 14.57 20.51 39.46
CA LEU A 109 13.87 20.22 40.72
C LEU A 109 14.80 19.69 41.82
N VAL A 110 15.79 18.86 41.47
CA VAL A 110 16.77 18.32 42.43
C VAL A 110 17.78 19.38 42.84
N ASP A 111 18.28 20.19 41.89
CA ASP A 111 19.27 21.24 42.14
C ASP A 111 18.69 22.40 42.98
N GLY A 112 17.42 22.76 42.73
CA GLY A 112 16.69 23.76 43.52
C GLY A 112 16.32 23.30 44.94
N TYR A 113 16.55 22.03 45.29
CA TYR A 113 16.40 21.55 46.66
C TYR A 113 17.59 22.03 47.51
N GLN A 114 17.53 23.28 47.97
CA GLN A 114 18.48 23.79 48.95
C GLN A 114 17.90 23.55 50.35
N PRO A 115 18.54 22.72 51.20
CA PRO A 115 18.01 22.40 52.53
C PRO A 115 18.15 23.62 53.43
N LEU A 116 17.09 24.42 53.51
CA LEU A 116 16.95 25.52 54.47
C LEU A 116 16.60 24.94 55.84
N GLY A 117 17.64 24.61 56.60
CA GLY A 117 17.57 24.46 58.06
C GLY A 117 17.18 23.07 58.56
N LYS A 118 17.95 22.57 59.53
CA LYS A 118 17.80 21.30 60.25
C LYS A 118 16.38 21.10 60.79
N THR A 119 15.70 20.02 60.42
CA THR A 119 14.75 19.26 61.27
C THR A 119 14.46 17.89 60.64
N ASP A 120 14.14 16.92 61.50
CA ASP A 120 14.35 15.48 61.34
C ASP A 120 13.81 14.80 60.07
N PRO A 121 14.53 13.79 59.53
CA PRO A 121 14.25 13.16 58.23
C PRO A 121 12.97 12.32 58.14
N PHE A 122 12.18 12.17 59.22
CA PHE A 122 11.06 11.21 59.27
C PHE A 122 9.65 11.83 59.11
N ILE A 123 9.50 13.17 59.11
CA ILE A 123 8.16 13.80 59.23
C ILE A 123 7.88 14.92 58.21
N THR A 124 8.86 15.29 57.37
CA THR A 124 8.74 16.48 56.51
C THR A 124 8.61 16.09 55.05
N PHE A 125 7.41 16.25 54.49
CA PHE A 125 7.18 16.12 53.05
C PHE A 125 7.74 17.38 52.34
N PRO A 126 8.52 17.25 51.26
CA PRO A 126 9.09 18.41 50.58
C PRO A 126 8.00 19.22 49.89
N VAL A 127 7.88 20.50 50.23
CA VAL A 127 7.01 21.45 49.52
C VAL A 127 7.79 21.98 48.31
N VAL A 128 7.36 21.59 47.11
CA VAL A 128 7.95 22.04 45.85
C VAL A 128 7.28 23.35 45.44
N TYR A 129 8.02 24.46 45.48
CA TYR A 129 7.57 25.71 44.89
C TYR A 129 8.03 25.77 43.42
N MET A 130 7.09 25.87 42.47
CA MET A 130 7.44 26.15 41.07
C MET A 130 7.87 27.61 40.95
N GLN A 131 9.07 27.83 40.41
CA GLN A 131 9.56 29.18 40.09
C GLN A 131 8.94 29.61 38.76
N SER A 132 8.03 30.58 38.78
CA SER A 132 7.43 31.15 37.58
C SER A 132 8.45 32.04 36.86
N GLU A 133 8.50 31.94 35.52
CA GLU A 133 9.32 32.80 34.67
C GLU A 133 9.08 34.29 34.99
N PRO A 134 10.12 35.14 35.02
CA PRO A 134 9.94 36.56 35.30
C PRO A 134 9.24 37.22 34.12
N LEU A 135 8.08 37.83 34.42
CA LEU A 135 7.30 38.66 33.51
C LEU A 135 8.22 39.73 32.89
N LYS A 136 8.45 39.63 31.58
CA LYS A 136 9.21 40.61 30.81
C LYS A 136 8.42 41.92 30.79
N THR A 137 8.76 42.85 31.67
CA THR A 137 8.22 44.22 31.66
C THR A 137 8.64 44.90 30.36
N ALA A 138 7.65 45.32 29.58
CA ALA A 138 7.84 46.20 28.45
C ALA A 138 8.30 47.58 28.96
N PRO A 139 9.34 48.19 28.38
CA PRO A 139 9.68 49.58 28.70
C PRO A 139 8.68 50.51 28.01
N THR A 140 7.93 51.24 28.85
CA THR A 140 7.26 52.49 28.50
C THR A 140 8.28 53.61 28.42
N SER A 141 8.49 54.16 27.22
CA SER A 141 8.66 55.61 26.94
C SER A 141 8.86 55.82 25.45
#